data_AF-A0A7J2ZDY8-F1
#
_entry.id   AF-A0A7J2ZDY8-F1
#
_cell.length_a   1.000
_cell.length_b   1.000
_cell.length_c   1.000
_cell.angle_alpha   90.00
_cell.angle_beta   90.00
_cell.angle_gamma   90.00
#
_symmetry.space_group_name_H-M   'P 1'
#
loop_
_entity.id
_entity.type
_entity.pdbx_description
1 polymer ?
#
loop_
_entity_poly.entity_id
_entity_poly.type
_entity_poly.pdbx_seq_one_letter_code
_entity_poly.pdbx_strand_id
1 'polypeptide(L)'
;MVEYIFSLIIIASILFGLLLPQISVLWGDYLNPFLAILMFFSTLKLERKFIKVKKEQIVSLLLFVLLLLPLLSIPFKLLGAMTFIGVLVAFSSPSAAATAFFVSFLNGDIALALLISFLSSLLSLATLPLTIQFLAGESVFVDASKIIVLLIQVIALPIILALFTKKFLKGVADWVNRHRNHQLAFVFLLGSGIIGRSYPIIAGNEVQLLQLTFLILLALLFGGLLAYFFGSRYGRKSAVTFFIATSVKNAMLSFAVVVELFGIAAALPMVANLLAQLLLMVFLEVFGNQALALFQSSAKTR
;
A
#
# COMPACT_ATOMS: atom_id res chain seq x y z
N MET A 1 18.90 -9.44 9.89
CA MET A 1 17.96 -10.37 10.56
C MET A 1 16.56 -9.78 10.71
N VAL A 2 16.38 -8.52 11.17
CA VAL A 2 15.06 -7.84 11.22
C VAL A 2 14.42 -7.61 9.84
N GLU A 3 15.26 -7.49 8.80
CA GLU A 3 14.89 -7.18 7.42
C GLU A 3 14.13 -8.29 6.66
N TYR A 4 14.16 -9.55 7.09
CA TYR A 4 13.33 -10.59 6.46
C TYR A 4 12.01 -10.80 7.21
N ILE A 5 11.88 -10.25 8.42
CA ILE A 5 10.76 -10.53 9.32
C ILE A 5 9.44 -9.98 8.76
N PHE A 6 9.47 -8.84 8.09
CA PHE A 6 8.24 -8.20 7.60
C PHE A 6 7.58 -9.01 6.47
N SER A 7 8.32 -9.36 5.42
CA SER A 7 7.81 -10.19 4.33
C SER A 7 7.41 -11.58 4.80
N LEU A 8 8.18 -12.18 5.73
CA LEU A 8 7.80 -13.44 6.37
C LEU A 8 6.48 -13.34 7.14
N ILE A 9 6.20 -12.23 7.81
CA ILE A 9 4.92 -12.02 8.51
C ILE A 9 3.77 -11.88 7.52
N ILE A 10 3.96 -11.20 6.40
CA ILE A 10 2.92 -11.12 5.37
C ILE A 10 2.65 -12.52 4.81
N ILE A 11 3.69 -13.28 4.46
CA ILE A 11 3.56 -14.68 4.01
C ILE A 11 2.82 -15.51 5.06
N ALA A 12 3.26 -15.45 6.32
CA ALA A 12 2.64 -16.18 7.42
C ALA A 12 1.17 -15.80 7.62
N SER A 13 0.83 -14.52 7.48
CA SER A 13 -0.56 -14.06 7.63
C SER A 13 -1.45 -14.53 6.49
N ILE A 14 -0.95 -14.54 5.25
CA ILE A 14 -1.69 -15.08 4.10
C ILE A 14 -1.89 -16.59 4.24
N LEU A 15 -0.82 -17.33 4.58
CA LEU A 15 -0.92 -18.77 4.83
C LEU A 15 -1.89 -19.08 5.96
N PHE A 16 -1.82 -18.33 7.06
CA PHE A 16 -2.76 -18.49 8.17
C PHE A 16 -4.20 -18.22 7.74
N GLY A 17 -4.43 -17.16 6.97
CA GLY A 17 -5.75 -16.83 6.41
C GLY A 17 -6.33 -17.90 5.49
N LEU A 18 -5.48 -18.56 4.69
CA LEU A 18 -5.88 -19.64 3.78
C LEU A 18 -6.11 -20.98 4.50
N LEU A 19 -5.25 -21.33 5.45
CA LEU A 19 -5.30 -22.61 6.16
C LEU A 19 -6.34 -22.61 7.28
N LEU A 20 -6.55 -21.46 7.93
CA LEU A 20 -7.44 -21.29 9.08
C LEU A 20 -8.41 -20.11 8.85
N PRO A 21 -9.23 -20.13 7.77
CA PRO A 21 -10.13 -19.02 7.46
C PRO A 21 -11.20 -18.83 8.53
N GLN A 22 -11.69 -19.91 9.14
CA GLN A 22 -12.68 -19.87 10.23
C GLN A 22 -12.17 -19.09 11.45
N ILE A 23 -10.88 -19.19 11.75
CA ILE A 23 -10.24 -18.44 12.85
C ILE A 23 -9.98 -17.00 12.40
N SER A 24 -9.48 -16.82 11.18
CA SER A 24 -9.09 -15.51 10.67
C SER A 24 -10.27 -14.55 10.50
N VAL A 25 -11.46 -15.07 10.23
CA VAL A 25 -12.70 -14.28 10.15
C VAL A 25 -13.11 -13.70 11.52
N LEU A 26 -12.67 -14.28 12.65
CA LEU A 26 -13.04 -13.83 14.00
C LEU A 26 -12.68 -12.36 14.26
N TRP A 27 -11.61 -11.85 13.61
CA TRP A 27 -11.24 -10.44 13.69
C TRP A 27 -11.59 -9.63 12.43
N GLY A 28 -12.36 -10.21 11.51
CA GLY A 28 -12.70 -9.59 10.23
C GLY A 28 -13.44 -8.25 10.35
N ASP A 29 -14.22 -8.05 11.42
CA ASP A 29 -14.93 -6.78 11.67
C ASP A 29 -14.05 -5.73 12.37
N TYR A 30 -12.90 -6.13 12.89
CA TYR A 30 -11.93 -5.24 13.52
C TYR A 30 -10.83 -4.77 12.56
N LEU A 31 -10.90 -5.13 11.28
CA LEU A 31 -9.91 -4.74 10.26
C LEU A 31 -9.77 -3.21 10.13
N ASN A 32 -10.88 -2.48 10.10
CA ASN A 32 -10.86 -1.01 10.01
C ASN A 32 -10.26 -0.38 11.29
N PRO A 33 -10.68 -0.76 12.51
CA PRO A 33 -10.02 -0.36 13.75
C PRO A 33 -8.51 -0.68 13.78
N PHE A 34 -8.10 -1.87 13.35
CA PHE A 34 -6.69 -2.26 13.29
C PHE A 34 -5.88 -1.40 12.33
N LEU A 35 -6.44 -1.07 11.17
CA LEU A 35 -5.84 -0.13 10.23
C LEU A 35 -5.70 1.26 10.86
N ALA A 36 -6.74 1.75 11.53
CA ALA A 36 -6.72 3.04 12.22
C ALA A 36 -5.62 3.10 13.31
N ILE A 37 -5.49 2.04 14.11
CA ILE A 37 -4.42 1.90 15.12
C ILE A 37 -3.03 1.89 14.46
N LEU A 38 -2.86 1.15 13.37
CA LEU A 38 -1.60 1.08 12.64
C LEU A 38 -1.23 2.46 12.04
N MET A 39 -2.21 3.20 11.53
CA MET A 39 -2.02 4.57 11.02
C MET A 39 -1.63 5.56 12.13
N PHE A 40 -2.24 5.45 13.30
CA PHE A 40 -1.87 6.22 14.49
C PHE A 40 -0.40 5.96 14.88
N PHE A 41 -0.01 4.70 15.04
CA PHE A 41 1.37 4.33 15.38
C PHE A 41 2.38 4.75 14.31
N SER A 42 2.04 4.62 13.03
CA SER A 42 2.90 5.03 11.93
C SER A 42 3.12 6.54 11.92
N THR A 43 2.08 7.31 12.23
CA THR A 43 2.14 8.78 12.31
C THR A 43 2.94 9.26 13.52
N LEU A 44 2.80 8.60 14.68
CA LEU A 44 3.61 8.89 15.87
C LEU A 44 5.12 8.76 15.62
N LYS A 45 5.51 7.81 14.76
CA LYS A 45 6.91 7.54 14.39
C LYS A 45 7.50 8.55 13.40
N LEU A 46 6.70 9.42 12.79
CA LEU A 46 7.21 10.40 11.82
C LEU A 46 8.22 11.33 12.49
N GLU A 47 9.51 11.22 12.17
CA GLU A 47 10.54 12.11 12.70
C GLU A 47 10.63 13.41 11.86
N ARG A 48 11.24 14.48 12.38
CA ARG A 48 11.44 15.74 11.61
C ARG A 48 12.45 15.63 10.46
N LYS A 49 13.01 14.44 10.19
CA LYS A 49 14.12 14.26 9.23
C LYS A 49 13.72 14.49 7.76
N PHE A 50 12.44 14.71 7.44
CA PHE A 50 11.94 15.01 6.09
C PHE A 50 12.29 16.39 5.55
N ILE A 51 12.78 17.31 6.40
CA ILE A 51 13.11 18.70 6.03
C ILE A 51 14.16 18.77 4.90
N LYS A 52 14.96 17.72 4.71
CA LYS A 52 16.01 17.67 3.68
C LYS A 52 15.53 17.20 2.30
N VAL A 53 14.28 16.75 2.17
CA VAL A 53 13.74 16.23 0.91
C VAL A 53 13.32 17.39 0.00
N LYS A 54 13.74 17.36 -1.27
CA LYS A 54 13.45 18.45 -2.22
C LYS A 54 11.98 18.44 -2.63
N LYS A 55 11.34 19.62 -2.69
CA LYS A 55 9.93 19.79 -3.09
C LYS A 55 9.60 19.10 -4.41
N GLU A 56 10.49 19.20 -5.40
CA GLU A 56 10.29 18.61 -6.73
C GLU A 56 10.24 17.07 -6.69
N GLN A 57 11.05 16.43 -5.83
CA GLN A 57 11.00 14.98 -5.61
C GLN A 57 9.66 14.58 -5.02
N ILE A 58 9.16 15.36 -4.05
CA ILE A 58 7.89 15.10 -3.37
C ILE A 58 6.73 15.19 -4.38
N VAL A 59 6.62 16.32 -5.08
CA VAL A 59 5.53 16.56 -6.03
C VAL A 59 5.53 15.51 -7.13
N SER A 60 6.69 15.23 -7.72
CA SER A 60 6.75 14.25 -8.78
C SER A 60 6.43 12.83 -8.32
N LEU A 61 6.94 12.39 -7.17
CA LEU A 61 6.58 11.06 -6.65
C LEU A 61 5.08 10.97 -6.29
N LEU A 62 4.48 12.04 -5.77
CA LEU A 62 3.03 12.09 -5.56
C LEU A 62 2.25 11.93 -6.86
N LEU A 63 2.71 12.51 -7.98
CA LEU A 63 2.09 12.30 -9.29
C LEU A 63 2.17 10.84 -9.74
N PHE A 64 3.30 10.17 -9.53
CA PHE A 64 3.41 8.74 -9.84
C PHE A 64 2.46 7.88 -8.99
N VAL A 65 2.42 8.15 -7.68
CA VAL A 65 1.60 7.38 -6.71
C VAL A 65 0.11 7.61 -6.88
N LEU A 66 -0.32 8.86 -7.09
CA LEU A 66 -1.74 9.27 -7.05
C LEU A 66 -2.37 9.49 -8.43
N LEU A 67 -1.58 9.57 -9.50
CA LEU A 67 -2.11 9.81 -10.85
C LEU A 67 -1.67 8.74 -11.86
N LEU A 68 -0.37 8.47 -11.99
CA LEU A 68 0.11 7.52 -13.00
C LEU A 68 -0.40 6.10 -12.73
N LEU A 69 -0.27 5.61 -11.50
CA LEU A 69 -0.67 4.24 -11.19
C LEU A 69 -2.18 4.01 -11.38
N PRO A 70 -3.10 4.89 -10.93
CA PRO A 70 -4.53 4.77 -11.25
C PRO A 70 -4.83 4.66 -12.75
N LEU A 71 -4.11 5.38 -13.61
CA LEU A 71 -4.31 5.28 -15.06
C LEU A 71 -3.92 3.90 -15.61
N LEU A 72 -2.97 3.20 -14.96
CA LEU A 72 -2.62 1.82 -15.30
C LEU A 72 -3.72 0.81 -14.96
N SER A 73 -4.80 1.21 -14.28
CA SER A 73 -5.98 0.37 -14.09
C SER A 73 -6.90 0.31 -15.32
N ILE A 74 -6.82 1.27 -16.25
CA ILE A 74 -7.73 1.38 -17.40
C ILE A 74 -7.79 0.09 -18.24
N PRO A 75 -6.68 -0.61 -18.56
CA PRO A 75 -6.75 -1.86 -19.32
C PRO A 75 -7.59 -2.95 -18.65
N PHE A 76 -7.76 -2.92 -17.32
CA PHE A 76 -8.56 -3.90 -16.58
C PHE A 76 -10.07 -3.74 -16.83
N LYS A 77 -10.53 -2.68 -17.52
CA LYS A 77 -11.91 -2.58 -18.03
C LYS A 77 -12.28 -3.75 -18.93
N LEU A 78 -11.31 -4.32 -19.66
CA LEU A 78 -11.49 -5.49 -20.52
C LEU A 78 -11.82 -6.77 -19.73
N LEU A 79 -11.56 -6.80 -18.42
CA LEU A 79 -11.80 -7.94 -17.53
C LEU A 79 -13.10 -7.79 -16.71
N GLY A 80 -13.92 -6.79 -17.04
CA GLY A 80 -15.20 -6.51 -16.39
C GLY A 80 -15.16 -5.36 -15.39
N ALA A 81 -16.32 -4.75 -15.16
CA ALA A 81 -16.46 -3.52 -14.36
C ALA A 81 -15.98 -3.70 -12.90
N MET A 82 -16.32 -4.81 -12.26
CA MET A 82 -15.93 -5.08 -10.86
C MET A 82 -14.42 -5.30 -10.72
N THR A 83 -13.81 -6.02 -11.67
CA THR A 83 -12.36 -6.20 -11.73
C THR A 83 -11.66 -4.85 -11.88
N PHE A 84 -12.09 -4.05 -12.85
CA PHE A 84 -11.56 -2.72 -13.08
C PHE A 84 -11.64 -1.84 -11.84
N ILE A 85 -12.81 -1.77 -11.19
CA ILE A 85 -13.01 -0.93 -10.01
C ILE A 85 -12.15 -1.39 -8.85
N GLY A 86 -12.06 -2.70 -8.62
CA GLY A 86 -11.13 -3.24 -7.64
C GLY A 86 -9.71 -2.75 -7.93
N VAL A 87 -9.17 -3.01 -9.11
CA VAL A 87 -7.81 -2.58 -9.46
C VAL A 87 -7.63 -1.06 -9.38
N LEU A 88 -8.62 -0.28 -9.81
CA LEU A 88 -8.63 1.18 -9.72
C LEU A 88 -8.51 1.66 -8.26
N VAL A 89 -9.27 1.06 -7.33
CA VAL A 89 -9.20 1.40 -5.90
C VAL A 89 -7.83 1.01 -5.31
N ALA A 90 -7.30 -0.17 -5.66
CA ALA A 90 -5.95 -0.59 -5.27
C ALA A 90 -4.89 0.41 -5.76
N PHE A 91 -4.96 0.82 -7.03
CA PHE A 91 -3.97 1.72 -7.63
C PHE A 91 -4.14 3.18 -7.21
N SER A 92 -5.34 3.59 -6.82
CA SER A 92 -5.63 4.92 -6.27
C SER A 92 -5.28 5.05 -4.79
N SER A 93 -5.12 3.93 -4.10
CA SER A 93 -4.76 3.93 -2.68
C SER A 93 -3.39 4.59 -2.45
N PRO A 94 -3.17 5.25 -1.31
CA PRO A 94 -1.87 5.84 -0.97
C PRO A 94 -0.76 4.79 -0.87
N SER A 95 0.49 5.28 -0.83
CA SER A 95 1.64 4.41 -0.55
C SER A 95 1.56 3.88 0.88
N ALA A 96 1.85 2.59 1.08
CA ALA A 96 1.68 1.96 2.40
C ALA A 96 2.72 2.46 3.42
N ALA A 97 2.39 2.41 4.71
CA ALA A 97 3.37 2.67 5.77
C ALA A 97 4.60 1.72 5.71
N ALA A 98 4.40 0.51 5.16
CA ALA A 98 5.45 -0.47 4.91
C ALA A 98 6.48 -0.05 3.85
N THR A 99 6.19 0.96 3.01
CA THR A 99 7.10 1.43 1.96
C THR A 99 8.48 1.79 2.50
N ALA A 100 8.54 2.44 3.67
CA ALA A 100 9.82 2.82 4.28
C ALA A 100 10.69 1.61 4.66
N PHE A 101 10.08 0.47 4.99
CA PHE A 101 10.79 -0.77 5.28
C PHE A 101 11.46 -1.31 4.02
N PHE A 102 10.71 -1.50 2.93
CA PHE A 102 11.27 -2.00 1.67
C PHE A 102 12.30 -1.04 1.06
N VAL A 103 12.08 0.27 1.20
CA VAL A 103 13.06 1.28 0.80
C VAL A 103 14.36 1.16 1.60
N SER A 104 14.29 0.86 2.90
CA SER A 104 15.48 0.67 3.72
C SER A 104 16.29 -0.54 3.26
N PHE A 105 15.62 -1.65 2.90
CA PHE A 105 16.26 -2.87 2.41
C PHE A 105 17.06 -2.64 1.12
N LEU A 106 16.49 -1.90 0.16
CA LEU A 106 17.14 -1.58 -1.11
C LEU A 106 18.03 -0.33 -1.06
N ASN A 107 18.40 0.14 0.14
CA ASN A 107 19.26 1.30 0.35
C ASN A 107 18.74 2.60 -0.32
N GLY A 108 17.43 2.79 -0.36
CA GLY A 108 16.79 3.99 -0.89
C GLY A 108 16.75 5.16 0.11
N ASP A 109 16.03 6.22 -0.27
CA ASP A 109 15.78 7.37 0.60
C ASP A 109 14.58 7.11 1.52
N ILE A 110 14.87 6.69 2.76
CA ILE A 110 13.87 6.39 3.80
C ILE A 110 13.09 7.64 4.21
N ALA A 111 13.72 8.82 4.20
CA ALA A 111 13.05 10.05 4.56
C ALA A 111 11.99 10.41 3.52
N LEU A 112 12.33 10.34 2.23
CA LEU A 112 11.36 10.52 1.14
C LEU A 112 10.23 9.48 1.22
N ALA A 113 10.53 8.22 1.50
CA ALA A 113 9.53 7.15 1.59
C ALA A 113 8.49 7.38 2.69
N LEU A 114 8.94 7.71 3.90
CA LEU A 114 8.06 8.03 5.03
C LEU A 114 7.22 9.29 4.75
N LEU A 115 7.83 10.32 4.17
CA LEU A 115 7.12 11.54 3.82
C LEU A 115 6.03 11.29 2.78
N ILE A 116 6.33 10.53 1.73
CA ILE A 116 5.37 10.20 0.67
C ILE A 116 4.26 9.29 1.19
N SER A 117 4.56 8.32 2.05
CA SER A 117 3.53 7.48 2.68
C SER A 117 2.55 8.33 3.49
N PHE A 118 3.05 9.30 4.25
CA PHE A 118 2.23 10.24 5.01
C PHE A 118 1.42 11.19 4.11
N LEU A 119 2.09 11.90 3.20
CA LEU A 119 1.44 12.90 2.34
C LEU A 119 0.44 12.27 1.37
N SER A 120 0.78 11.13 0.76
CA SER A 120 -0.17 10.42 -0.11
C SER A 120 -1.38 9.94 0.68
N SER A 121 -1.21 9.47 1.92
CA SER A 121 -2.35 9.10 2.79
C SER A 121 -3.26 10.29 3.08
N LEU A 122 -2.69 11.45 3.42
CA LEU A 122 -3.49 12.65 3.67
C LEU A 122 -4.20 13.15 2.40
N LEU A 123 -3.50 13.15 1.26
CA LEU A 123 -4.08 13.55 -0.03
C LEU A 123 -5.15 12.55 -0.50
N SER A 124 -5.03 11.27 -0.14
CA SER A 124 -6.00 10.22 -0.51
C SER A 124 -7.41 10.49 0.03
N LEU A 125 -7.55 11.27 1.11
CA LEU A 125 -8.84 11.75 1.60
C LEU A 125 -9.68 12.41 0.50
N ALA A 126 -9.04 13.11 -0.42
CA ALA A 126 -9.69 13.76 -1.56
C ALA A 126 -9.40 13.03 -2.88
N THR A 127 -8.15 12.62 -3.13
CA THR A 127 -7.79 12.05 -4.43
C THR A 127 -8.45 10.70 -4.66
N LEU A 128 -8.60 9.85 -3.64
CA LEU A 128 -9.22 8.54 -3.80
C LEU A 128 -10.68 8.63 -4.30
N PRO A 129 -11.61 9.33 -3.61
CA PRO A 129 -12.99 9.43 -4.09
C PRO A 129 -13.07 10.11 -5.46
N LEU A 130 -12.28 11.16 -5.70
CA LEU A 130 -12.26 11.86 -6.99
C LEU A 130 -11.79 10.94 -8.12
N THR A 131 -10.66 10.25 -7.95
CA THR A 131 -10.11 9.36 -8.99
C THR A 131 -11.07 8.21 -9.31
N ILE A 132 -11.73 7.64 -8.29
CA ILE A 132 -12.77 6.63 -8.49
C ILE A 132 -13.93 7.23 -9.29
N GLN A 133 -14.47 8.38 -8.88
CA GLN A 133 -15.59 9.03 -9.55
C GLN A 133 -15.27 9.38 -11.02
N PHE A 134 -14.08 9.91 -11.31
CA PHE A 134 -13.67 10.29 -12.66
C PHE A 134 -13.40 9.08 -13.56
N LEU A 135 -12.72 8.03 -13.08
CA LEU A 135 -12.30 6.90 -13.92
C LEU A 135 -13.34 5.78 -13.99
N ALA A 136 -14.15 5.59 -12.94
CA ALA A 136 -15.30 4.68 -12.96
C ALA A 136 -16.44 5.23 -13.83
N GLY A 137 -16.62 6.56 -13.86
CA GLY A 137 -17.69 7.20 -14.62
C GLY A 137 -19.06 6.63 -14.24
N GLU A 138 -19.91 6.39 -15.24
CA GLU A 138 -21.25 5.81 -15.05
C GLU A 138 -21.24 4.28 -14.88
N SER A 139 -20.08 3.63 -14.91
CA SER A 139 -20.01 2.16 -14.91
C SER A 139 -20.54 1.55 -13.62
N VAL A 140 -20.43 2.26 -12.48
CA VAL A 140 -20.90 1.82 -11.16
C VAL A 140 -21.27 3.02 -10.29
N PHE A 141 -22.31 2.87 -9.48
CA PHE A 141 -22.68 3.88 -8.47
C PHE A 141 -21.63 3.93 -7.35
N VAL A 142 -21.03 5.10 -7.16
CA VAL A 142 -20.00 5.34 -6.14
C VAL A 142 -20.56 6.32 -5.11
N ASP A 143 -20.86 5.82 -3.91
CA ASP A 143 -21.25 6.67 -2.80
C ASP A 143 -20.02 7.34 -2.18
N ALA A 144 -19.68 8.51 -2.71
CA ALA A 144 -18.52 9.29 -2.24
C ALA A 144 -18.59 9.63 -0.75
N SER A 145 -19.80 9.74 -0.17
CA SER A 145 -19.97 10.07 1.24
C SER A 145 -19.47 8.95 2.15
N LYS A 146 -19.78 7.69 1.83
CA LYS A 146 -19.28 6.51 2.56
C LYS A 146 -17.77 6.41 2.52
N ILE A 147 -17.16 6.66 1.34
CA ILE A 147 -15.70 6.67 1.19
C ILE A 147 -15.10 7.73 2.11
N ILE A 148 -15.61 8.97 2.06
CA ILE A 148 -15.07 10.07 2.87
C ILE A 148 -15.17 9.75 4.35
N VAL A 149 -16.32 9.24 4.83
CA VAL A 149 -16.50 8.85 6.23
C VAL A 149 -15.51 7.76 6.63
N LEU A 150 -15.36 6.71 5.82
CA LEU A 150 -14.38 5.64 6.05
C LEU A 150 -12.96 6.21 6.14
N LEU A 151 -12.58 7.05 5.18
CA LEU A 151 -11.26 7.68 5.12
C LEU A 151 -10.98 8.58 6.34
N ILE A 152 -11.99 9.32 6.81
CA ILE A 152 -11.89 10.09 8.05
C ILE A 152 -11.59 9.17 9.24
N GLN A 153 -12.32 8.06 9.36
CA GLN A 153 -12.17 7.13 10.48
C GLN A 153 -10.82 6.40 10.49
N VAL A 154 -10.35 5.93 9.33
CA VAL A 154 -9.15 5.07 9.26
C VAL A 154 -7.86 5.83 8.97
N ILE A 155 -7.94 7.09 8.51
CA ILE A 155 -6.77 7.93 8.20
C ILE A 155 -6.77 9.23 9.00
N ALA A 156 -7.77 10.10 8.77
CA ALA A 156 -7.70 11.48 9.27
C ALA A 156 -7.70 11.53 10.81
N LEU A 157 -8.64 10.81 11.43
CA LEU A 157 -8.78 10.76 12.88
C LEU A 157 -7.51 10.17 13.55
N PRO A 158 -6.97 9.01 13.14
CA PRO A 158 -5.70 8.49 13.64
C PRO A 158 -4.53 9.46 13.51
N ILE A 159 -4.42 10.17 12.38
CA ILE A 159 -3.36 11.15 12.16
C ILE A 159 -3.49 12.32 13.14
N ILE A 160 -4.71 12.88 13.30
CA ILE A 160 -4.98 13.99 14.22
C ILE A 160 -4.63 13.57 15.65
N LEU A 161 -5.07 12.38 16.08
CA LEU A 161 -4.78 11.85 17.41
C LEU A 161 -3.28 11.64 17.63
N ALA A 162 -2.55 11.12 16.63
CA ALA A 162 -1.12 10.92 16.71
C ALA A 162 -0.36 12.24 16.84
N LEU A 163 -0.72 13.25 16.04
CA LEU A 163 -0.11 14.58 16.09
C LEU A 163 -0.41 15.29 17.41
N PHE A 164 -1.64 15.16 17.93
CA PHE A 164 -2.03 15.66 19.25
C PHE A 164 -1.19 15.01 20.34
N THR A 165 -1.11 13.68 20.36
CA THR A 165 -0.32 12.89 21.33
C THR A 165 1.16 13.30 21.29
N LYS A 166 1.72 13.49 20.09
CA LYS A 166 3.11 13.90 19.92
C LYS A 166 3.39 15.31 20.44
N LYS A 167 2.41 16.23 20.33
CA LYS A 167 2.55 17.61 20.78
C LYS A 167 2.36 17.74 22.30
N PHE A 168 1.35 17.07 22.85
CA PHE A 168 0.90 17.30 24.23
C PHE A 168 1.23 16.16 25.20
N LEU A 169 1.43 14.93 24.71
CA LEU A 169 1.63 13.72 25.53
C LEU A 169 2.97 13.04 25.19
N LYS A 170 4.07 13.80 25.22
CA LYS A 170 5.41 13.32 24.79
C LYS A 170 5.83 12.01 25.48
N GLY A 171 5.58 11.87 26.79
CA GLY A 171 5.90 10.64 27.53
C GLY A 171 5.19 9.40 27.00
N VAL A 172 3.94 9.53 26.56
CA VAL A 172 3.18 8.45 25.92
C VAL A 172 3.75 8.15 24.53
N ALA A 173 4.03 9.19 23.74
CA ALA A 173 4.64 9.02 22.41
C ALA A 173 6.00 8.29 22.49
N ASP A 174 6.84 8.63 23.47
CA ASP A 174 8.14 7.99 23.68
C ASP A 174 8.00 6.55 24.21
N TRP A 175 7.02 6.29 25.06
CA TRP A 175 6.70 4.93 25.51
C TRP A 175 6.23 4.04 24.35
N VAL A 176 5.29 4.51 23.53
CA VAL A 176 4.80 3.79 22.34
C VAL A 176 5.94 3.55 21.35
N ASN A 177 6.79 4.56 21.12
CA ASN A 177 7.94 4.45 20.22
C ASN A 177 9.03 3.50 20.73
N ARG A 178 9.08 3.17 22.03
CA ARG A 178 9.98 2.15 22.58
C ARG A 178 9.45 0.74 22.36
N HIS A 179 8.13 0.54 22.38
CA HIS A 179 7.48 -0.75 22.25
C HIS A 179 7.12 -1.10 20.79
N ARG A 180 8.10 -1.00 19.86
CA ARG A 180 7.85 -0.99 18.40
C ARG A 180 7.28 -2.27 17.80
N ASN A 181 7.37 -3.40 18.51
CA ASN A 181 7.08 -4.73 17.96
C ASN A 181 5.59 -4.99 17.69
N HIS A 182 4.69 -4.18 18.25
CA HIS A 182 3.24 -4.39 18.11
C HIS A 182 2.70 -4.18 16.69
N GLN A 183 3.37 -3.38 15.85
CA GLN A 183 2.90 -3.13 14.47
C GLN A 183 2.93 -4.39 13.60
N LEU A 184 3.88 -5.28 13.85
CA LEU A 184 4.01 -6.56 13.15
C LEU A 184 2.80 -7.48 13.42
N ALA A 185 2.29 -7.48 14.65
CA ALA A 185 1.08 -8.21 14.99
C ALA A 185 -0.15 -7.65 14.25
N PHE A 186 -0.29 -6.33 14.14
CA PHE A 186 -1.36 -5.73 13.35
C PHE A 186 -1.24 -6.06 11.87
N VAL A 187 -0.04 -6.03 11.27
CA VAL A 187 0.17 -6.46 9.88
C VAL A 187 -0.27 -7.91 9.69
N PHE A 188 0.05 -8.79 10.65
CA PHE A 188 -0.40 -10.18 10.63
C PHE A 188 -1.93 -10.30 10.68
N LEU A 189 -2.58 -9.64 11.65
CA LEU A 189 -4.04 -9.67 11.81
C LEU A 189 -4.76 -9.12 10.58
N LEU A 190 -4.23 -8.03 10.02
CA LEU A 190 -4.74 -7.38 8.83
C LEU A 190 -4.64 -8.30 7.60
N GLY A 191 -3.47 -8.87 7.32
CA GLY A 191 -3.27 -9.77 6.19
C GLY A 191 -4.09 -11.04 6.29
N SER A 192 -4.06 -11.71 7.44
CA SER A 192 -4.85 -12.92 7.69
C SER A 192 -6.35 -12.66 7.65
N GLY A 193 -6.81 -11.52 8.18
CA GLY A 193 -8.22 -11.16 8.16
C GLY A 193 -8.75 -10.78 6.77
N ILE A 194 -7.95 -10.10 5.92
CA ILE A 194 -8.30 -9.92 4.48
C ILE A 194 -8.57 -11.28 3.85
N ILE A 195 -7.62 -12.20 4.00
CA ILE A 195 -7.67 -13.50 3.34
C ILE A 195 -8.82 -14.35 3.89
N GLY A 196 -8.95 -14.42 5.22
CA GLY A 196 -10.04 -15.14 5.88
C GLY A 196 -11.41 -14.63 5.45
N ARG A 197 -11.63 -13.32 5.48
CA ARG A 197 -12.92 -12.71 5.08
C ARG A 197 -13.21 -12.90 3.58
N SER A 198 -12.17 -12.98 2.75
CA SER A 198 -12.28 -13.22 1.31
C SER A 198 -12.28 -14.69 0.91
N TYR A 199 -12.10 -15.62 1.87
CA TYR A 199 -11.90 -17.05 1.59
C TYR A 199 -12.99 -17.66 0.69
N PRO A 200 -14.30 -17.42 0.90
CA PRO A 200 -15.34 -17.99 0.03
C PRO A 200 -15.17 -17.59 -1.44
N ILE A 201 -14.68 -16.38 -1.70
CA ILE A 201 -14.49 -15.85 -3.06
C ILE A 201 -13.19 -16.38 -3.65
N ILE A 202 -12.14 -16.50 -2.82
CA ILE A 202 -10.86 -17.11 -3.22
C ILE A 202 -11.09 -18.55 -3.69
N ALA A 203 -11.74 -19.37 -2.86
CA ALA A 203 -11.97 -20.79 -3.15
C ALA A 203 -12.82 -21.04 -4.41
N GLY A 204 -13.71 -20.11 -4.77
CA GLY A 204 -14.51 -20.19 -5.99
C GLY A 204 -13.85 -19.63 -7.25
N ASN A 205 -12.72 -18.91 -7.14
CA ASN A 205 -12.16 -18.12 -8.24
C ASN A 205 -10.62 -18.20 -8.32
N GLU A 206 -10.03 -19.34 -7.96
CA GLU A 206 -8.56 -19.52 -7.85
C GLU A 206 -7.81 -19.15 -9.15
N VAL A 207 -8.30 -19.63 -10.30
CA VAL A 207 -7.68 -19.34 -11.61
C VAL A 207 -7.73 -17.85 -11.92
N GLN A 208 -8.87 -17.22 -11.67
CA GLN A 208 -9.03 -15.77 -11.87
C GLN A 208 -8.14 -14.99 -10.90
N LEU A 209 -8.01 -15.43 -9.65
CA LEU A 209 -7.11 -14.82 -8.67
C LEU A 209 -5.67 -14.83 -9.15
N LEU A 210 -5.18 -15.97 -9.66
CA LEU A 210 -3.82 -16.10 -10.18
C LEU A 210 -3.59 -15.20 -11.39
N GLN A 211 -4.54 -15.17 -12.34
CA GLN A 211 -4.48 -14.29 -13.50
C GLN A 211 -4.43 -12.81 -13.10
N LEU A 212 -5.33 -12.38 -12.21
CA LEU A 212 -5.35 -11.00 -11.71
C LEU A 212 -4.08 -10.65 -10.96
N THR A 213 -3.57 -11.56 -10.12
CA THR A 213 -2.32 -11.36 -9.37
C THR A 213 -1.16 -11.12 -10.34
N PHE A 214 -1.06 -11.93 -11.40
CA PHE A 214 -0.02 -11.78 -12.41
C PHE A 214 -0.14 -10.45 -13.18
N LEU A 215 -1.33 -10.09 -13.65
CA LEU A 215 -1.55 -8.85 -14.39
C LEU A 215 -1.29 -7.61 -13.53
N ILE A 216 -1.75 -7.63 -12.27
CA ILE A 216 -1.48 -6.54 -11.32
C ILE A 216 0.02 -6.45 -11.03
N LEU A 217 0.72 -7.58 -10.87
CA LEU A 217 2.17 -7.59 -10.69
C LEU A 217 2.88 -6.92 -11.85
N LEU A 218 2.51 -7.24 -13.10
CA LEU A 218 3.09 -6.61 -14.29
C LEU A 218 2.81 -5.11 -14.33
N ALA A 219 1.60 -4.67 -13.99
CA ALA A 219 1.24 -3.25 -13.94
C ALA A 219 2.01 -2.49 -12.85
N LEU A 220 2.16 -3.08 -11.65
CA LEU A 220 2.96 -2.51 -10.57
C LEU A 220 4.44 -2.44 -10.94
N LEU A 221 4.99 -3.50 -11.53
CA LEU A 221 6.37 -3.53 -12.03
C LEU A 221 6.59 -2.45 -13.09
N PHE A 222 5.70 -2.33 -14.06
CA PHE A 222 5.78 -1.33 -15.12
C PHE A 222 5.71 0.10 -14.56
N GLY A 223 4.71 0.40 -13.72
CA GLY A 223 4.57 1.70 -13.08
C GLY A 223 5.75 2.04 -12.17
N GLY A 224 6.25 1.05 -11.42
CA GLY A 224 7.44 1.16 -10.59
C GLY A 224 8.70 1.46 -11.42
N LEU A 225 8.91 0.78 -12.55
CA LEU A 225 10.06 1.02 -13.43
C LEU A 225 10.00 2.43 -14.05
N LEU A 226 8.83 2.88 -14.51
CA LEU A 226 8.67 4.26 -14.99
C LEU A 226 9.04 5.28 -13.90
N ALA A 227 8.55 5.05 -12.68
CA ALA A 227 8.89 5.88 -11.52
C ALA A 227 10.40 5.84 -11.20
N TYR A 228 11.03 4.67 -11.29
CA TYR A 228 12.47 4.48 -11.08
C TYR A 228 13.31 5.29 -12.07
N PHE A 229 13.04 5.14 -13.37
CA PHE A 229 13.78 5.84 -14.41
C PHE A 229 13.64 7.35 -14.25
N PHE A 230 12.43 7.81 -13.97
CA PHE A 230 12.19 9.22 -13.72
C PHE A 230 12.87 9.71 -12.43
N GLY A 231 12.82 8.93 -11.35
CA GLY A 231 13.47 9.23 -10.07
C GLY A 231 15.00 9.21 -10.13
N SER A 232 15.60 8.56 -11.14
CA SER A 232 17.04 8.47 -11.33
C SER A 232 17.72 9.82 -11.54
N ARG A 233 16.99 10.84 -12.05
CA ARG A 233 17.47 12.22 -12.14
C ARG A 233 17.76 12.87 -10.77
N TYR A 234 17.24 12.28 -9.69
CA TYR A 234 17.44 12.71 -8.32
C TYR A 234 18.46 11.85 -7.56
N GLY A 235 19.13 10.92 -8.25
CA GLY A 235 20.08 9.98 -7.68
C GLY A 235 19.47 8.62 -7.34
N ARG A 236 20.33 7.61 -7.18
CA ARG A 236 19.94 6.20 -6.98
C ARG A 236 18.96 6.01 -5.82
N LYS A 237 19.21 6.66 -4.67
CA LYS A 237 18.36 6.50 -3.49
C LYS A 237 16.92 6.92 -3.76
N SER A 238 16.75 8.05 -4.45
CA SER A 238 15.45 8.53 -4.89
C SER A 238 14.83 7.62 -5.95
N ALA A 239 15.58 7.13 -6.94
CA ALA A 239 15.09 6.18 -7.95
C ALA A 239 14.46 4.93 -7.30
N VAL A 240 15.18 4.32 -6.37
CA VAL A 240 14.70 3.15 -5.60
C VAL A 240 13.44 3.52 -4.81
N THR A 241 13.43 4.68 -4.13
CA THR A 241 12.24 5.14 -3.40
C THR A 241 11.05 5.38 -4.32
N PHE A 242 11.26 5.93 -5.51
CA PHE A 242 10.21 6.16 -6.49
C PHE A 242 9.58 4.84 -6.96
N PHE A 243 10.41 3.84 -7.26
CA PHE A 243 9.95 2.51 -7.61
C PHE A 243 9.05 1.93 -6.52
N ILE A 244 9.58 1.86 -5.29
CA ILE A 244 8.93 1.15 -4.19
C ILE A 244 7.68 1.89 -3.73
N ALA A 245 7.73 3.22 -3.58
CA ALA A 245 6.57 4.00 -3.15
C ALA A 245 5.41 3.96 -4.16
N THR A 246 5.73 3.82 -5.46
CA THR A 246 4.71 3.63 -6.51
C THR A 246 4.15 2.21 -6.50
N SER A 247 4.97 1.21 -6.22
CA SER A 247 4.56 -0.20 -6.30
C SER A 247 3.87 -0.73 -5.03
N VAL A 248 4.24 -0.20 -3.86
CA VAL A 248 3.71 -0.61 -2.55
C VAL A 248 2.56 0.30 -2.16
N LYS A 249 1.34 -0.24 -2.18
CA LYS A 249 0.07 0.43 -1.95
C LYS A 249 -0.57 -0.05 -0.67
N ASN A 250 -1.39 0.80 -0.04
CA ASN A 250 -2.09 0.43 1.19
C ASN A 250 -3.21 -0.58 0.90
N ALA A 251 -2.87 -1.87 0.90
CA ALA A 251 -3.78 -2.97 0.56
C ALA A 251 -4.97 -3.10 1.52
N MET A 252 -4.78 -2.79 2.81
CA MET A 252 -5.87 -2.79 3.78
C MET A 252 -6.88 -1.69 3.52
N LEU A 253 -6.39 -0.49 3.19
CA LEU A 253 -7.26 0.63 2.86
C LEU A 253 -8.04 0.36 1.57
N SER A 254 -7.37 -0.18 0.55
CA SER A 254 -8.06 -0.54 -0.69
C SER A 254 -9.14 -1.60 -0.44
N PHE A 255 -8.84 -2.61 0.38
CA PHE A 255 -9.80 -3.63 0.79
C PHE A 255 -11.00 -3.03 1.52
N ALA A 256 -10.76 -2.18 2.52
CA ALA A 256 -11.81 -1.52 3.29
C ALA A 256 -12.75 -0.71 2.39
N VAL A 257 -12.20 0.08 1.46
CA VAL A 257 -12.99 0.90 0.53
C VAL A 257 -13.83 0.04 -0.41
N VAL A 258 -13.25 -1.02 -0.98
CA VAL A 258 -13.98 -1.93 -1.88
C VAL A 258 -15.12 -2.63 -1.14
N VAL A 259 -14.86 -3.15 0.06
CA VAL A 259 -15.89 -3.85 0.85
C VAL A 259 -17.00 -2.88 1.29
N GLU A 260 -16.67 -1.65 1.67
CA GLU A 260 -17.64 -0.63 2.07
C GLU A 260 -18.58 -0.24 0.91
N LEU A 261 -18.04 -0.13 -0.31
CA LEU A 261 -18.82 0.31 -1.48
C LEU A 261 -19.57 -0.83 -2.16
N PHE A 262 -18.93 -1.99 -2.29
CA PHE A 262 -19.35 -3.05 -3.21
C PHE A 262 -19.54 -4.41 -2.52
N GLY A 263 -19.32 -4.46 -1.20
CA GLY A 263 -19.40 -5.68 -0.42
C GLY A 263 -18.21 -6.61 -0.65
N ILE A 264 -18.20 -7.72 0.11
CA ILE A 264 -17.08 -8.65 0.09
C ILE A 264 -16.88 -9.31 -1.28
N ALA A 265 -17.96 -9.52 -2.05
CA ALA A 265 -17.94 -10.14 -3.39
C ALA A 265 -16.96 -9.44 -4.37
N ALA A 266 -16.71 -8.14 -4.17
CA ALA A 266 -15.82 -7.35 -5.00
C ALA A 266 -14.35 -7.41 -4.57
N ALA A 267 -14.00 -8.14 -3.50
CA ALA A 267 -12.68 -8.08 -2.88
C ALA A 267 -11.59 -8.89 -3.62
N LEU A 268 -11.92 -9.70 -4.62
CA LEU A 268 -10.94 -10.56 -5.31
C LEU A 268 -9.74 -9.78 -5.88
N PRO A 269 -9.90 -8.61 -6.55
CA PRO A 269 -8.76 -7.81 -6.99
C PRO A 269 -7.91 -7.25 -5.83
N MET A 270 -8.47 -7.09 -4.63
CA MET A 270 -7.73 -6.63 -3.44
C MET A 270 -6.80 -7.71 -2.92
N VAL A 271 -7.29 -8.95 -2.89
CA VAL A 271 -6.48 -10.12 -2.58
C VAL A 271 -5.38 -10.29 -3.63
N ALA A 272 -5.74 -10.18 -4.92
CA ALA A 272 -4.77 -10.25 -6.02
C ALA A 272 -3.69 -9.17 -5.90
N ASN A 273 -4.08 -7.94 -5.57
CA ASN A 273 -3.15 -6.83 -5.36
C ASN A 273 -2.23 -7.04 -4.15
N LEU A 274 -2.74 -7.60 -3.04
CA LEU A 274 -1.92 -7.96 -1.88
C LEU A 274 -0.86 -9.00 -2.26
N LEU A 275 -1.26 -10.05 -2.99
CA LEU A 275 -0.36 -11.11 -3.47
C LEU A 275 0.67 -10.55 -4.46
N ALA A 276 0.25 -9.73 -5.41
CA ALA A 276 1.11 -9.13 -6.42
C ALA A 276 2.22 -8.28 -5.80
N GLN A 277 1.86 -7.44 -4.81
CA GLN A 277 2.81 -6.65 -4.06
C GLN A 277 3.78 -7.52 -3.26
N LEU A 278 3.28 -8.56 -2.59
CA LEU A 278 4.13 -9.49 -1.84
C LEU A 278 5.17 -10.16 -2.76
N LEU A 279 4.73 -10.71 -3.89
CA LEU A 279 5.61 -11.35 -4.86
C LEU A 279 6.68 -10.39 -5.39
N LEU A 280 6.28 -9.16 -5.73
CA LEU A 280 7.21 -8.14 -6.19
C LEU A 280 8.22 -7.77 -5.10
N MET A 281 7.79 -7.61 -3.85
CA MET A 281 8.68 -7.25 -2.75
C MET A 281 9.64 -8.39 -2.40
N VAL A 282 9.18 -9.64 -2.34
CA VAL A 282 10.06 -10.80 -2.12
C VAL A 282 11.08 -10.93 -3.24
N PHE A 283 10.66 -10.73 -4.51
CA PHE A 283 11.59 -10.72 -5.64
C PHE A 283 12.67 -9.65 -5.48
N LEU A 284 12.29 -8.43 -5.07
CA LEU A 284 13.24 -7.34 -4.84
C LEU A 284 14.14 -7.60 -3.62
N GLU A 285 13.63 -8.24 -2.58
CA GLU A 285 14.45 -8.61 -1.43
C GLU A 285 15.55 -9.61 -1.80
N VAL A 286 15.21 -10.62 -2.62
CA VAL A 286 16.16 -11.66 -3.03
C VAL A 286 17.11 -11.17 -4.12
N PHE A 287 16.60 -10.48 -5.14
CA PHE A 287 17.34 -10.17 -6.37
C PHE A 287 17.59 -8.68 -6.59
N GLY A 288 16.97 -7.79 -5.82
CA GLY A 288 16.96 -6.34 -6.10
C GLY A 288 18.36 -5.71 -6.10
N ASN A 289 19.26 -6.13 -5.22
CA ASN A 289 20.64 -5.62 -5.22
C ASN A 289 21.42 -6.02 -6.48
N GLN A 290 21.19 -7.24 -7.00
CA GLN A 290 21.80 -7.72 -8.24
C GLN A 290 21.18 -7.03 -9.47
N ALA A 291 19.85 -6.92 -9.50
CA ALA A 291 19.12 -6.23 -10.57
C ALA A 291 19.53 -4.75 -10.67
N LEU A 292 19.62 -4.05 -9.54
CA LEU A 292 20.07 -2.66 -9.49
C LEU A 292 21.53 -2.49 -9.95
N ALA A 293 22.39 -3.49 -9.76
CA ALA A 293 23.76 -3.46 -10.26
C ALA A 293 23.83 -3.57 -11.81
N LEU A 294 22.93 -4.34 -12.42
CA LEU A 294 22.84 -4.45 -13.89
C LEU A 294 22.40 -3.15 -14.56
N PHE A 295 21.47 -2.41 -13.96
CA PHE A 295 21.08 -1.09 -14.46
C PHE A 295 22.22 -0.05 -14.37
N GLN A 296 23.17 -0.25 -13.45
CA GLN A 296 24.33 0.65 -13.29
C GLN A 296 25.44 0.41 -14.31
N SER A 297 25.66 -0.84 -14.73
CA SER A 297 26.67 -1.12 -15.77
C SER A 297 26.26 -0.54 -17.11
N SER A 298 24.98 -0.63 -17.47
CA SER A 298 24.42 -0.10 -18.72
C SER A 298 24.47 1.43 -18.83
N ALA A 299 24.33 2.15 -17.71
CA ALA A 299 24.36 3.62 -17.67
C ALA A 299 25.79 4.21 -17.72
N LYS A 300 26.84 3.43 -17.43
CA LYS A 300 28.25 3.86 -17.54
C LYS A 300 28.86 3.61 -18.91
N THR A 301 28.18 2.88 -19.78
CA THR A 301 28.60 2.56 -21.16
C THR A 301 27.99 3.49 -22.22
N ARG A 302 27.34 4.59 -21.80
CA ARG A 302 26.91 5.70 -22.66
C ARG A 302 27.55 6.98 -22.17
#